data_AF-A0A848L218-F1
#
_entry.id   AF-A0A848L218-F1
#
_cell.length_a   1.000
_cell.length_b   1.000
_cell.length_c   1.000
_cell.angle_alpha   90.00
_cell.angle_beta   90.00
_cell.angle_gamma   90.00
#
_symmetry.space_group_name_H-M   'P 1'
#
loop_
_entity.id
_entity.type
_entity.pdbx_description
1 polymer ?
#
loop_
_entity_poly.entity_id
_entity_poly.type
_entity_poly.pdbx_seq_one_letter_code
_entity_poly.pdbx_strand_id
1 'polypeptide(L)'
;MIQDSNDAADQFVDSVVMRDVTGNAPDFSAADIDFIRQHPEVLDKLADPLEIKRRYLYVLFVVAVAMAATSKIAEYTDVLEGSRVAHDLLTNVLFSVSIELFGAATVAILLELVFEKRIQRNQALVRSFVEQEDRRGRTTG
;
A
#
# COMPACT_ATOMS: atom_id res chain seq x y z
N MET A 1 12.88 27.49 -1.55
CA MET A 1 11.44 27.77 -1.74
C MET A 1 10.69 26.68 -2.50
N ILE A 2 11.33 25.87 -3.37
CA ILE A 2 10.70 24.70 -4.03
C ILE A 2 10.64 23.46 -3.12
N GLN A 3 11.46 23.40 -2.08
CA GLN A 3 11.54 22.25 -1.18
C GLN A 3 10.36 22.20 -0.18
N ASP A 4 9.95 23.35 0.36
CA ASP A 4 8.79 23.46 1.26
C ASP A 4 7.46 23.04 0.62
N SER A 5 7.27 23.32 -0.69
CA SER A 5 6.02 22.97 -1.36
C SER A 5 5.89 21.46 -1.61
N ASN A 6 7.01 20.77 -1.82
CA ASN A 6 7.01 19.33 -2.06
C ASN A 6 6.78 18.55 -0.75
N ASP A 7 7.36 19.04 0.36
CA ASP A 7 7.17 18.46 1.69
C ASP A 7 5.70 18.63 2.18
N ALA A 8 5.06 19.76 1.85
CA ALA A 8 3.65 19.99 2.16
C ALA A 8 2.72 19.07 1.34
N ALA A 9 3.02 18.86 0.05
CA ALA A 9 2.30 17.92 -0.80
C ALA A 9 2.39 16.48 -0.26
N ASP A 10 3.58 16.05 0.17
CA ASP A 10 3.80 14.71 0.74
C ASP A 10 3.05 14.51 2.06
N GLN A 11 3.02 15.52 2.94
CA GLN A 11 2.22 15.47 4.17
C GLN A 11 0.72 15.38 3.89
N PHE A 12 0.23 16.11 2.90
CA PHE A 12 -1.18 16.05 2.52
C PHE A 12 -1.55 14.66 2.01
N VAL A 13 -0.78 14.10 1.07
CA VAL A 13 -0.97 12.74 0.55
C VAL A 13 -0.97 11.73 1.70
N ASP A 14 -0.01 11.82 2.62
CA ASP A 14 0.08 10.95 3.78
C ASP A 14 -1.19 11.01 4.65
N SER A 15 -1.66 12.21 4.96
CA SER A 15 -2.85 12.41 5.79
C SER A 15 -4.11 11.79 5.18
N VAL A 16 -4.28 11.91 3.86
CA VAL A 16 -5.43 11.39 3.12
C VAL A 16 -5.39 9.86 3.09
N VAL A 17 -4.23 9.28 2.79
CA VAL A 17 -4.04 7.82 2.78
C VAL A 17 -4.24 7.23 4.17
N MET A 18 -3.75 7.88 5.23
CA MET A 18 -3.94 7.39 6.60
C MET A 18 -5.41 7.43 7.05
N ARG A 19 -6.18 8.45 6.63
CA ARG A 19 -7.64 8.50 6.86
C ARG A 19 -8.36 7.35 6.17
N ASP A 20 -7.99 7.05 4.92
CA ASP A 20 -8.53 5.92 4.16
C ASP A 20 -8.22 4.57 4.84
N VAL A 21 -6.95 4.35 5.22
CA VAL A 21 -6.50 3.13 5.92
C VAL A 21 -7.25 2.90 7.24
N THR A 22 -7.57 3.98 7.96
CA THR A 22 -8.27 3.92 9.25
C THR A 22 -9.79 3.83 9.12
N GLY A 23 -10.32 3.72 7.90
CA GLY A 23 -11.73 3.50 7.61
C GLY A 23 -12.60 4.76 7.60
N ASN A 24 -12.00 5.94 7.67
CA ASN A 24 -12.72 7.19 7.46
C ASN A 24 -12.57 7.58 5.99
N ALA A 25 -13.67 7.54 5.22
CA ALA A 25 -13.69 8.13 3.89
C ALA A 25 -13.12 9.56 4.00
N PRO A 26 -12.13 9.95 3.17
CA PRO A 26 -11.54 11.27 3.27
C PRO A 26 -12.61 12.32 2.94
N ASP A 27 -13.16 12.94 3.99
CA ASP A 27 -14.00 14.12 3.84
C ASP A 27 -13.08 15.29 3.52
N PHE A 28 -13.15 15.74 2.27
CA PHE A 28 -12.35 16.85 1.75
C PHE A 28 -13.01 18.16 2.15
N SER A 29 -12.35 18.91 3.01
CA SER A 29 -12.75 20.26 3.37
C SER A 29 -12.54 21.22 2.18
N ALA A 30 -13.18 22.40 2.24
CA ALA A 30 -12.94 23.44 1.25
C ALA A 30 -11.46 23.86 1.15
N ALA A 31 -10.71 23.77 2.26
CA ALA A 31 -9.27 24.04 2.28
C ALA A 31 -8.47 22.95 1.55
N ASP A 32 -8.88 21.68 1.67
CA ASP A 32 -8.24 20.56 0.96
C ASP A 32 -8.42 20.70 -0.56
N ILE A 33 -9.62 21.09 -1.01
CA ILE A 33 -9.90 21.34 -2.42
C ILE A 33 -9.05 22.51 -2.95
N ASP A 34 -8.89 23.57 -2.16
CA ASP A 34 -8.10 24.72 -2.57
C ASP A 34 -6.60 24.41 -2.59
N PHE A 35 -6.12 23.57 -1.67
CA PHE A 35 -4.75 23.04 -1.67
C PHE A 35 -4.48 22.17 -2.89
N ILE A 36 -5.38 21.26 -3.25
CA ILE A 36 -5.28 20.41 -4.45
C ILE A 36 -5.25 21.26 -5.73
N ARG A 37 -6.02 22.35 -5.80
CA ARG A 37 -5.99 23.28 -6.95
C ARG A 37 -4.64 23.98 -7.10
N GLN A 38 -3.99 24.30 -5.98
CA GLN A 38 -2.68 24.95 -5.96
C GLN A 38 -1.53 23.95 -6.23
N HIS A 39 -1.77 22.66 -5.96
CA HIS A 39 -0.80 21.57 -6.10
C HIS A 39 -1.39 20.38 -6.90
N PRO A 40 -1.63 20.51 -8.22
CA PRO A 40 -2.20 19.44 -9.03
C PRO A 40 -1.35 18.15 -9.06
N GLU A 41 -0.04 18.25 -8.81
CA GLU A 41 0.88 17.13 -8.66
C GLU A 41 0.51 16.15 -7.53
N VAL A 42 -0.26 16.60 -6.54
CA VAL A 42 -0.79 15.75 -5.46
C VAL A 42 -1.77 14.71 -6.01
N LEU A 43 -2.54 15.06 -7.05
CA LEU A 43 -3.48 14.14 -7.68
C LEU A 43 -2.74 13.00 -8.40
N ASP A 44 -1.62 13.29 -9.03
CA ASP A 44 -0.79 12.26 -9.66
C ASP A 44 -0.22 11.28 -8.62
N LYS A 45 0.20 11.78 -7.45
CA LYS A 45 0.66 10.95 -6.32
C LYS A 45 -0.46 10.12 -5.71
N LEU A 46 -1.64 10.71 -5.51
CA LEU A 46 -2.83 10.00 -5.02
C LEU A 46 -3.38 9.00 -6.06
N ALA A 47 -3.10 9.21 -7.35
CA ALA A 47 -3.46 8.28 -8.40
C ALA A 47 -2.42 7.17 -8.60
N ASP A 48 -1.21 7.28 -8.02
CA ASP A 48 -0.18 6.26 -8.13
C ASP A 48 -0.52 5.07 -7.20
N PRO A 49 -0.94 3.91 -7.75
CA PRO A 49 -1.27 2.75 -6.95
C PRO A 49 -0.06 2.22 -6.17
N LEU A 50 1.16 2.48 -6.63
CA LEU A 50 2.39 2.02 -5.99
C LEU A 50 2.64 2.75 -4.66
N GLU A 51 2.35 4.05 -4.62
CA GLU A 51 2.58 4.91 -3.46
C GLU A 51 1.58 4.59 -2.34
N ILE A 52 0.31 4.40 -2.70
CA ILE A 52 -0.75 3.97 -1.78
C ILE A 52 -0.45 2.56 -1.23
N LYS A 53 -0.18 1.59 -2.12
CA LYS A 53 0.08 0.19 -1.72
C LYS A 53 1.30 0.08 -0.80
N ARG A 54 2.34 0.90 -1.01
CA ARG A 54 3.52 0.96 -0.13
C ARG A 54 3.15 1.40 1.28
N ARG A 55 2.26 2.40 1.42
CA ARG A 55 1.80 2.90 2.72
C ARG A 55 1.02 1.85 3.48
N TYR A 56 0.08 1.17 2.82
CA TYR A 56 -0.67 0.05 3.38
C TYR A 56 0.25 -1.05 3.90
N LEU A 57 1.29 -1.40 3.13
CA LEU A 57 2.27 -2.41 3.54
C LEU A 57 3.09 -1.97 4.76
N TYR A 58 3.43 -0.68 4.84
CA TYR A 58 4.13 -0.14 6.00
C TYR A 58 3.25 -0.16 7.27
N VAL A 59 1.98 0.24 7.17
CA VAL A 59 1.04 0.15 8.29
C VAL A 59 0.86 -1.29 8.74
N LEU A 60 0.66 -2.22 7.79
CA LEU A 60 0.53 -3.65 8.10
C LEU A 60 1.80 -4.21 8.74
N PHE A 61 2.97 -3.78 8.29
CA PHE A 61 4.25 -4.16 8.90
C PHE A 61 4.35 -3.69 10.34
N VAL A 62 4.03 -2.41 10.61
CA VAL A 62 4.05 -1.86 11.98
C VAL A 62 3.08 -2.63 12.87
N VAL A 63 1.87 -2.94 12.39
CA VAL A 63 0.89 -3.75 13.12
C VAL A 63 1.42 -5.16 13.39
N ALA A 64 1.99 -5.83 12.39
CA ALA A 64 2.55 -7.17 12.55
C ALA A 64 3.71 -7.21 13.56
N VAL A 65 4.59 -6.22 13.52
CA VAL A 65 5.69 -6.07 14.49
C VAL A 65 5.15 -5.80 15.88
N ALA A 66 4.16 -4.91 16.02
CA ALA A 66 3.52 -4.63 17.31
C ALA A 66 2.83 -5.88 17.89
N MET A 67 2.13 -6.66 17.07
CA MET A 67 1.53 -7.93 17.49
C MET A 67 2.57 -8.96 17.90
N ALA A 68 3.67 -9.10 17.13
CA ALA A 68 4.76 -10.01 17.46
C ALA A 68 5.46 -9.61 18.78
N ALA A 69 5.71 -8.32 18.98
CA ALA A 69 6.27 -7.79 20.22
C ALA A 69 5.31 -8.00 21.41
N THR A 70 4.01 -7.75 21.22
CA THR A 70 2.98 -7.98 22.25
C THR A 70 2.89 -9.46 22.62
N SER A 71 2.96 -10.37 21.63
CA SER A 71 3.00 -11.80 21.90
C SER A 71 4.20 -12.18 22.79
N LYS A 72 5.39 -11.65 22.47
CA LYS A 72 6.59 -11.90 23.27
C LYS A 72 6.50 -11.30 24.67
N ILE A 73 5.97 -10.09 24.82
CA ILE A 73 5.74 -9.49 26.14
C ILE A 73 4.78 -10.34 26.95
N ALA A 74 3.66 -10.78 26.34
CA ALA A 74 2.70 -11.67 26.99
C ALA A 74 3.37 -12.98 27.44
N GLU A 75 4.24 -13.57 26.61
CA GLU A 75 5.04 -14.75 26.97
C GLU A 75 5.81 -14.55 28.27
N TYR A 76 6.50 -13.42 28.44
CA TYR A 76 7.29 -13.11 29.64
C TYR A 76 6.47 -12.67 30.87
N THR A 77 5.22 -12.24 30.69
CA THR A 77 4.40 -11.68 31.79
C THR A 77 3.45 -12.71 32.40
N ASP A 78 3.52 -13.98 31.99
CA ASP A 78 2.71 -15.10 32.53
C ASP A 78 1.20 -14.77 32.61
N VAL A 79 0.67 -14.11 31.58
CA VAL A 79 -0.70 -13.56 31.52
C VAL A 79 -1.79 -14.63 31.80
N LEU A 80 -1.48 -15.91 31.58
CA LEU A 80 -2.31 -17.05 32.00
C LEU A 80 -1.61 -17.84 33.11
N GLU A 81 -1.60 -17.30 34.34
CA GLU A 81 -1.03 -17.93 35.54
C GLU A 81 -1.57 -19.35 35.85
N GLY A 82 -2.73 -19.74 35.27
CA GLY A 82 -3.39 -21.02 35.53
C GLY A 82 -2.98 -22.19 34.63
N SER A 83 -2.33 -21.96 33.47
CA SER A 83 -1.95 -23.04 32.54
C SER A 83 -0.81 -22.62 31.61
N ARG A 84 0.42 -23.06 31.94
CA ARG A 84 1.62 -22.85 31.09
C ARG A 84 1.42 -23.33 29.66
N VAL A 85 0.77 -24.48 29.48
CA VAL A 85 0.54 -25.05 28.14
C VAL A 85 -0.38 -24.17 27.30
N ALA A 86 -1.43 -23.59 27.90
CA ALA A 86 -2.34 -22.70 27.18
C ALA A 86 -1.67 -21.36 26.86
N HIS A 87 -0.84 -20.85 27.77
CA HIS A 87 -0.06 -19.62 27.59
C HIS A 87 0.92 -19.75 26.41
N ASP A 88 1.75 -20.79 26.41
CA ASP A 88 2.74 -21.04 25.37
C ASP A 88 2.11 -21.29 24.00
N LEU A 89 0.94 -21.96 23.98
CA LEU A 89 0.21 -22.18 22.73
C LEU A 89 -0.33 -20.86 22.17
N LEU A 90 -0.94 -20.02 23.01
CA LEU A 90 -1.53 -18.76 22.59
C LEU A 90 -0.47 -17.81 22.02
N THR A 91 0.65 -17.62 22.72
CA THR A 91 1.71 -16.69 22.30
C THR A 91 2.38 -17.16 21.01
N ASN A 92 2.70 -18.45 20.88
CA ASN A 92 3.26 -19.00 19.65
C ASN A 92 2.31 -18.91 18.46
N VAL A 93 1.02 -19.22 18.63
CA VAL A 93 0.03 -19.10 17.56
C VAL A 93 -0.13 -17.64 17.14
N LEU A 94 -0.25 -16.71 18.10
CA LEU A 94 -0.37 -15.28 17.80
C LEU A 94 0.85 -14.77 17.02
N PHE A 95 2.05 -15.21 17.40
CA PHE A 95 3.28 -14.86 16.71
C PHE A 95 3.35 -15.44 15.29
N SER A 96 3.04 -16.73 15.11
CA SER A 96 3.04 -17.39 13.80
C SER A 96 2.03 -16.74 12.85
N VAL A 97 0.79 -16.53 13.32
CA VAL A 97 -0.27 -15.89 12.52
C VAL A 97 0.12 -14.46 12.12
N SER A 98 0.76 -13.70 13.01
CA SER A 98 1.19 -12.33 12.69
C SER A 98 2.20 -12.30 11.54
N ILE A 99 3.19 -13.21 11.57
CA ILE A 99 4.23 -13.27 10.53
C ILE A 99 3.68 -13.83 9.22
N GLU A 100 2.87 -14.90 9.30
CA GLU A 100 2.25 -15.51 8.13
C GLU A 100 1.29 -14.56 7.41
N LEU A 101 0.45 -13.85 8.16
CA LEU A 101 -0.49 -12.87 7.60
C LEU A 101 0.26 -11.73 6.89
N PHE A 102 1.33 -11.21 7.53
CA PHE A 102 2.17 -10.18 6.93
C PHE A 102 2.86 -10.67 5.65
N GLY A 103 3.39 -11.90 5.66
CA GLY A 103 3.99 -12.53 4.50
C GLY A 103 3.00 -12.71 3.36
N ALA A 104 1.81 -13.24 3.64
CA ALA A 104 0.75 -13.44 2.65
C ALA A 104 0.30 -12.13 2.00
N ALA A 105 0.07 -11.09 2.80
CA ALA A 105 -0.31 -9.77 2.30
C ALA A 105 0.79 -9.14 1.43
N THR A 106 2.05 -9.25 1.86
CA THR A 106 3.20 -8.77 1.08
C THR A 106 3.26 -9.45 -0.29
N VAL A 107 3.11 -10.79 -0.33
CA VAL A 107 3.10 -11.54 -1.59
C VAL A 107 1.92 -11.14 -2.48
N ALA A 108 0.73 -10.98 -1.92
CA ALA A 108 -0.46 -10.56 -2.66
C ALA A 108 -0.24 -9.19 -3.34
N ILE A 109 0.28 -8.22 -2.60
CA ILE A 109 0.59 -6.88 -3.13
C ILE A 109 1.65 -6.95 -4.24
N LEU A 110 2.72 -7.73 -4.03
CA LEU A 110 3.76 -7.89 -5.05
C LEU A 110 3.21 -8.55 -6.33
N LEU A 111 2.35 -9.57 -6.19
CA LEU A 111 1.69 -10.20 -7.33
C LEU A 111 0.82 -9.22 -8.10
N GLU A 112 0.03 -8.41 -7.39
CA GLU A 112 -0.81 -7.39 -7.99
C GLU A 112 0.02 -6.38 -8.80
N LEU A 113 1.10 -5.87 -8.22
CA LEU A 113 2.04 -4.96 -8.91
C LEU A 113 2.69 -5.60 -10.14
N VAL A 114 3.07 -6.88 -10.05
CA VAL A 114 3.63 -7.62 -11.18
C VAL A 114 2.60 -7.81 -12.28
N PHE A 115 1.35 -8.12 -11.95
CA PHE A 115 0.28 -8.27 -12.92
C PHE A 115 -0.04 -6.95 -13.62
N GLU A 116 -0.14 -5.85 -12.88
CA GLU A 116 -0.37 -4.52 -13.43
C GLU A 116 0.71 -4.15 -14.45
N LYS A 117 2.00 -4.30 -14.08
CA LYS A 117 3.13 -4.05 -15.00
C LYS A 117 3.08 -4.96 -16.23
N ARG A 118 2.71 -6.23 -16.08
CA ARG A 118 2.57 -7.17 -17.21
C ARG A 118 1.45 -6.76 -18.15
N ILE A 119 0.31 -6.32 -17.63
CA ILE A 119 -0.83 -5.85 -18.42
C ILE A 119 -0.44 -4.61 -19.21
N GLN A 120 0.16 -3.61 -18.54
CA GLN A 120 0.60 -2.37 -19.19
C GLN A 120 1.60 -2.66 -20.32
N ARG A 121 2.60 -3.52 -20.07
CA ARG A 121 3.58 -3.90 -21.10
C ARG A 121 2.93 -4.62 -22.29
N ASN A 122 1.99 -5.52 -22.03
CA ASN A 122 1.27 -6.22 -23.09
C ASN A 122 0.40 -5.27 -23.92
N GLN A 123 -0.28 -4.31 -23.27
CA GLN A 123 -1.06 -3.28 -23.97
C GLN A 123 -0.17 -2.40 -24.86
N ALA A 124 1.00 -1.99 -24.38
CA ALA A 124 1.97 -1.23 -25.16
C ALA A 124 2.45 -2.00 -26.41
N LEU A 125 2.73 -3.29 -26.25
CA LEU A 125 3.10 -4.17 -27.38
C LEU A 125 1.97 -4.25 -28.42
N VAL A 126 0.73 -4.49 -27.99
CA VAL A 126 -0.43 -4.56 -28.89
C VAL A 126 -0.61 -3.25 -29.66
N ARG A 127 -0.51 -2.09 -28.98
CA ARG A 127 -0.58 -0.77 -29.65
C ARG A 127 0.52 -0.63 -30.71
N SER A 128 1.75 -1.02 -30.38
CA SER A 128 2.85 -0.95 -31.33
C SER A 128 2.66 -1.86 -32.56
N PHE A 129 2.03 -3.03 -32.38
CA PHE A 129 1.72 -3.93 -33.50
C PHE A 129 0.62 -3.35 -34.40
N VAL A 130 -0.45 -2.80 -33.81
CA VAL A 130 -1.52 -2.15 -34.58
C VAL A 130 -0.99 -0.97 -35.39
N GLU A 131 -0.12 -0.14 -34.79
CA GLU A 131 0.52 0.97 -35.49
C GLU A 131 1.44 0.53 -36.64
N GLN A 132 2.12 -0.62 -36.49
CA GLN A 132 2.96 -1.18 -37.55
C GLN A 132 2.13 -1.72 -38.72
N GLU A 133 1.03 -2.42 -38.43
CA GLU A 133 0.09 -2.93 -39.44
C GLU A 133 -0.56 -1.78 -40.24
N ASP A 134 -1.04 -0.74 -39.57
CA ASP A 134 -1.64 0.44 -40.21
C ASP A 134 -0.64 1.17 -41.13
N ARG A 135 0.64 1.26 -40.72
CA ARG A 135 1.71 1.80 -41.59
C ARG A 135 2.01 0.91 -42.80
N ARG A 136 1.94 -0.42 -42.65
CA ARG A 136 2.15 -1.38 -43.75
C ARG A 136 0.99 -1.34 -44.75
N GLY A 137 -0.24 -1.16 -44.28
CA GLY A 137 -1.41 -1.04 -45.15
C GLY A 137 -1.35 0.18 -46.07
N ARG A 138 -0.80 1.32 -45.60
CA ARG A 138 -0.70 2.57 -46.39
C ARG A 138 0.38 2.58 -47.46
N THR A 139 1.40 1.73 -47.37
CA THR A 139 2.50 1.68 -48.37
C THR A 139 2.21 0.74 -49.55
N THR A 140 1.10 0.00 -49.51
CA THR A 140 0.71 -0.96 -50.56
C THR A 140 -0.56 -0.56 -51.33
N GLY A 141 -1.09 0.64 -51.08
CA GLY A 141 -2.26 1.21 -51.77
C GLY A 141 -1.91 2.35 -52.73
#